data_AF-A0A2N5ZFK4-F1
#
_entry.id   AF-A0A2N5ZFK4-F1
#
_cell.length_a   1.000
_cell.length_b   1.000
_cell.length_c   1.000
_cell.angle_alpha   90.00
_cell.angle_beta   90.00
_cell.angle_gamma   90.00
#
_symmetry.space_group_name_H-M   'P 1'
#
loop_
_entity.id
_entity.type
_entity.pdbx_description
1 polymer ?
#
loop_
_entity_poly.entity_id
_entity_poly.type
_entity_poly.pdbx_seq_one_letter_code
_entity_poly.pdbx_strand_id
1 'polypeptide(L)'
;MTSSVLTEKEKEVVSRLVDKIIKYDMSAAAIFFLEAYKPMSFVGSQIMLAFQPVVNLIYSFESYDVIQEILEKREGVEYILREIEKRERERSRKAKKKKDASKDEKQ
;
A
#
# COMPACT_ATOMS: atom_id res chain seq x y z
N MET A 1 0.64 10.98 -23.56
CA MET A 1 -0.55 10.32 -23.00
C MET A 1 -0.05 9.41 -21.88
N THR A 2 -0.29 9.77 -20.61
CA THR A 2 0.15 8.96 -19.46
C THR A 2 -0.72 7.71 -19.37
N SER A 3 -0.28 6.64 -20.04
CA SER A 3 -0.88 5.32 -19.89
C SER A 3 -0.81 4.93 -18.41
N SER A 4 -1.97 4.86 -17.76
CA SER A 4 -2.11 4.27 -16.43
C SER A 4 -1.56 2.85 -16.48
N VAL A 5 -0.42 2.60 -15.83
CA VAL A 5 0.31 1.32 -15.91
C VAL A 5 -0.48 0.16 -15.30
N LEU A 6 -1.48 0.45 -14.48
CA LEU A 6 -2.41 -0.52 -13.89
C LEU A 6 -3.81 -0.41 -14.51
N THR A 7 -4.44 -1.56 -14.70
CA THR A 7 -5.86 -1.77 -15.01
C THR A 7 -6.77 -1.33 -13.85
N GLU A 8 -8.05 -1.13 -14.13
CA GLU A 8 -9.02 -0.76 -13.08
C GLU A 8 -9.15 -1.84 -12.00
N LYS A 9 -9.06 -3.13 -12.38
CA LYS A 9 -9.07 -4.25 -11.43
C LYS A 9 -7.84 -4.21 -10.51
N GLU A 10 -6.65 -4.00 -11.07
CA GLU A 10 -5.40 -3.84 -10.30
C GLU A 10 -5.49 -2.65 -9.32
N LYS A 11 -6.03 -1.50 -9.77
CA LYS A 11 -6.24 -0.33 -8.90
C LYS A 11 -7.20 -0.60 -7.75
N GLU A 12 -8.27 -1.34 -7.99
CA GLU A 12 -9.23 -1.70 -6.95
C GLU A 12 -8.58 -2.60 -5.88
N VAL A 13 -7.79 -3.58 -6.31
CA VAL A 13 -7.04 -4.46 -5.41
C VAL A 13 -6.02 -3.66 -4.58
N VAL A 14 -5.26 -2.76 -5.22
CA VAL A 14 -4.33 -1.85 -4.52
C VAL A 14 -5.09 -0.96 -3.54
N SER A 15 -6.24 -0.42 -3.93
CA SER A 15 -7.05 0.42 -3.06
C SER A 15 -7.43 -0.30 -1.77
N ARG A 16 -7.90 -1.55 -1.86
CA ARG A 16 -8.25 -2.36 -0.69
C ARG A 16 -7.03 -2.69 0.18
N LEU A 17 -5.88 -2.95 -0.43
CA LEU A 17 -4.61 -3.16 0.28
C LEU A 17 -4.23 -1.90 1.07
N VAL A 18 -4.21 -0.73 0.43
CA VAL A 18 -3.85 0.54 1.07
C VAL A 18 -4.82 0.87 2.20
N ASP A 19 -6.13 0.66 2.03
CA ASP A 19 -7.10 0.86 3.11
C ASP A 19 -6.77 0.05 4.37
N LYS A 20 -6.34 -1.20 4.22
CA LYS A 20 -5.90 -2.02 5.36
C LYS A 20 -4.63 -1.43 6.00
N ILE A 21 -3.64 -1.03 5.20
CA ILE A 21 -2.39 -0.43 5.70
C ILE A 21 -2.69 0.81 6.55
N ILE A 22 -3.52 1.72 6.05
CA ILE A 22 -3.91 2.94 6.75
C ILE A 22 -4.73 2.62 8.01
N LYS A 23 -5.67 1.66 7.92
CA LYS A 23 -6.51 1.24 9.05
C LYS A 23 -5.69 0.72 10.23
N TYR A 24 -4.61 -0.01 9.95
CA TYR A 24 -3.74 -0.61 10.97
C TYR A 24 -2.51 0.25 11.32
N ASP A 25 -2.43 1.48 10.81
CA ASP A 25 -1.31 2.41 11.07
C ASP A 25 0.07 1.84 10.63
N MET A 26 0.08 1.06 9.55
CA MET A 26 1.26 0.36 9.05
C MET A 26 1.98 1.11 7.91
N SER A 27 1.60 2.37 7.65
CA SER A 27 2.10 3.15 6.50
C SER A 27 3.62 3.23 6.44
N ALA A 28 4.29 3.53 7.56
CA ALA A 28 5.75 3.65 7.62
C ALA A 28 6.45 2.31 7.32
N ALA A 29 5.98 1.21 7.91
CA ALA A 29 6.52 -0.12 7.66
C ALA A 29 6.32 -0.52 6.19
N ALA A 30 5.12 -0.33 5.64
CA ALA A 30 4.84 -0.65 4.25
C ALA A 30 5.72 0.14 3.27
N ILE A 31 5.89 1.45 3.49
CA ILE A 31 6.78 2.30 2.67
C ILE A 31 8.22 1.80 2.74
N PHE A 32 8.72 1.48 3.94
CA PHE A 32 10.07 0.95 4.10
C PHE A 32 10.28 -0.35 3.31
N PHE A 33 9.35 -1.30 3.39
CA PHE A 33 9.43 -2.55 2.63
C PHE A 33 9.36 -2.32 1.11
N LEU A 34 8.49 -1.41 0.65
CA LEU A 34 8.36 -1.10 -0.77
C LEU A 34 9.61 -0.39 -1.33
N GLU A 35 10.20 0.55 -0.59
CA GLU A 35 11.48 1.19 -0.95
C GLU A 35 12.62 0.18 -0.97
N ALA A 36 12.69 -0.73 0.01
CA ALA A 36 13.65 -1.82 0.05
C ALA A 36 13.47 -2.81 -1.11
N TYR A 37 12.28 -2.90 -1.70
CA TYR A 37 11.96 -3.73 -2.85
C TYR A 37 12.40 -3.12 -4.20
N LYS A 38 12.53 -1.79 -4.31
CA LYS A 38 12.97 -1.12 -5.55
C LYS A 38 14.35 -1.55 -6.08
N PRO A 39 15.41 -1.74 -5.26
CA PRO A 39 16.72 -2.19 -5.75
C PRO A 39 16.79 -3.70 -6.06
N MET A 40 15.70 -4.44 -5.90
CA MET A 40 15.69 -5.89 -5.74
C MET A 40 15.72 -6.66 -7.08
N SER A 41 16.74 -6.45 -7.90
CA SER A 41 17.08 -7.37 -9.01
C SER A 41 17.65 -8.72 -8.52
N PHE A 42 17.78 -8.95 -7.21
CA PHE A 42 18.54 -10.10 -6.67
C PHE A 42 17.91 -10.89 -5.50
N VAL A 43 16.87 -10.40 -4.80
CA VAL A 43 16.33 -11.06 -3.58
C VAL A 43 14.89 -11.60 -3.72
N GLY A 44 14.29 -11.47 -4.92
CA GLY A 44 12.90 -11.86 -5.17
C GLY A 44 12.60 -13.36 -5.00
N SER A 45 13.57 -14.25 -5.25
CA SER A 45 13.34 -15.71 -5.16
C SER A 45 13.33 -16.25 -3.73
N GLN A 46 14.02 -15.61 -2.79
CA GLN A 46 14.18 -16.11 -1.42
C GLN A 46 13.18 -15.50 -0.43
N ILE A 47 12.79 -14.24 -0.64
CA ILE A 47 11.80 -13.57 0.22
C ILE A 47 10.39 -14.15 0.00
N MET A 48 10.00 -14.45 -1.25
CA MET A 48 8.70 -15.09 -1.53
C MET A 48 8.53 -16.44 -0.82
N LEU A 49 9.58 -17.26 -0.75
CA LEU A 49 9.57 -18.53 -0.02
C LEU A 49 9.41 -18.33 1.49
N ALA A 50 10.01 -17.29 2.06
CA ALA A 50 9.89 -16.96 3.48
C ALA A 50 8.50 -16.42 3.86
N PHE A 51 7.82 -15.73 2.93
CA PHE A 51 6.48 -15.15 3.16
C PHE A 51 5.32 -16.06 2.74
N GLN A 52 5.58 -17.18 2.06
CA GLN A 52 4.58 -18.18 1.65
C GLN A 52 3.59 -18.61 2.76
N PRO A 53 3.99 -18.93 4.01
CA PRO A 53 3.04 -19.31 5.06
C PRO A 53 2.14 -18.15 5.54
N VAL A 54 2.60 -16.91 5.44
CA VAL A 54 1.86 -15.71 5.88
C VAL A 54 0.84 -15.28 4.82
N VAL A 55 1.23 -15.37 3.54
CA VAL A 55 0.37 -15.07 2.39
C VAL A 55 -0.88 -15.96 2.36
N ASN A 56 -0.70 -17.28 2.52
CA ASN A 56 -1.78 -18.27 2.47
C ASN A 56 -2.83 -18.06 3.57
N LEU A 57 -2.48 -17.38 4.66
CA LEU A 57 -3.36 -17.18 5.80
C LEU A 57 -4.27 -15.94 5.65
N ILE A 58 -3.93 -14.99 4.77
CA ILE A 58 -4.49 -13.63 4.78
C ILE A 58 -5.26 -13.26 3.50
N TYR A 59 -5.03 -13.96 2.37
CA TYR A 59 -5.56 -13.56 1.07
C TYR A 59 -6.47 -14.61 0.41
N SER A 60 -7.60 -14.15 -0.14
CA SER A 60 -8.30 -14.89 -1.19
C SER A 60 -7.40 -14.91 -2.44
N PHE A 61 -7.04 -16.10 -2.93
CA PHE A 61 -6.08 -16.35 -4.03
C PHE A 61 -6.09 -15.28 -5.14
N GLU A 62 -7.27 -14.88 -5.61
CA GLU A 62 -7.43 -13.91 -6.72
C GLU A 62 -6.81 -12.53 -6.47
N SER A 63 -6.73 -12.06 -5.22
CA SER A 63 -6.08 -10.77 -4.91
C SER A 63 -4.58 -10.89 -4.69
N TYR A 64 -4.05 -12.09 -4.44
CA TYR A 64 -2.63 -12.31 -4.28
C TYR A 64 -1.90 -12.28 -5.62
N ASP A 65 -2.40 -13.03 -6.60
CA ASP A 65 -1.80 -13.10 -7.95
C ASP A 65 -1.73 -11.71 -8.59
N VAL A 66 -2.82 -10.94 -8.48
CA VAL A 66 -2.88 -9.56 -8.99
C VAL A 66 -1.87 -8.65 -8.28
N ILE A 67 -1.68 -8.79 -6.97
CA ILE A 67 -0.66 -8.00 -6.26
C ILE A 67 0.76 -8.43 -6.66
N GLN A 68 1.00 -9.72 -6.84
CA GLN A 68 2.29 -10.22 -7.32
C GLN A 68 2.64 -9.63 -8.69
N GLU A 69 1.71 -9.69 -9.65
CA GLU A 69 1.89 -9.10 -11.00
C GLU A 69 2.16 -7.59 -10.96
N ILE A 70 1.55 -6.86 -10.01
CA ILE A 70 1.81 -5.43 -9.81
C ILE A 70 3.21 -5.20 -9.23
N LEU A 71 3.62 -6.01 -8.24
CA LEU A 71 4.93 -5.88 -7.58
C LEU A 71 6.09 -6.25 -8.50
N GLU A 72 5.90 -7.12 -9.49
CA GLU A 72 6.90 -7.40 -10.52
C GLU A 72 7.25 -6.17 -11.37
N LYS A 73 6.34 -5.20 -11.47
CA LYS A 73 6.51 -3.96 -12.24
C LYS A 73 6.99 -2.85 -11.32
N ARG A 74 8.10 -2.18 -11.67
CA ARG A 74 8.62 -1.04 -10.91
C ARG A 74 7.58 0.06 -10.74
N GLU A 75 6.80 0.33 -11.79
CA GLU A 75 5.73 1.31 -11.81
C GLU A 75 4.56 0.92 -10.91
N GLY A 76 4.32 -0.38 -10.72
CA GLY A 76 3.32 -0.91 -9.79
C GLY A 76 3.71 -0.67 -8.34
N VAL A 77 4.96 -0.93 -7.99
CA VAL A 77 5.53 -0.61 -6.67
C VAL A 77 5.44 0.90 -6.39
N GLU A 78 5.82 1.73 -7.36
CA GLU A 78 5.71 3.20 -7.25
C GLU A 78 4.25 3.66 -7.09
N TYR A 79 3.30 3.02 -7.77
CA TYR A 79 1.88 3.32 -7.64
C TYR A 79 1.38 3.03 -6.21
N ILE A 80 1.70 1.86 -5.67
CA ILE A 80 1.31 1.48 -4.30
C ILE A 80 1.89 2.47 -3.29
N LEU A 81 3.18 2.79 -3.40
CA LEU A 81 3.86 3.72 -2.50
C LEU A 81 3.19 5.09 -2.48
N ARG A 82 2.92 5.67 -3.66
CA ARG A 82 2.25 6.97 -3.79
C ARG A 82 0.84 6.97 -3.21
N GLU A 83 0.11 5.87 -3.40
CA GLU A 83 -1.26 5.74 -2.88
C GLU A 83 -1.26 5.64 -1.35
N ILE A 84 -0.30 4.91 -0.74
CA ILE A 84 -0.11 4.88 0.72
C ILE A 84 0.17 6.29 1.25
N GLU A 85 1.14 6.99 0.70
CA GLU A 85 1.49 8.34 1.14
C GLU A 85 0.32 9.32 1.03
N LYS A 86 -0.45 9.23 -0.07
CA LYS A 86 -1.61 10.08 -0.30
C LYS A 86 -2.65 9.88 0.80
N ARG A 87 -3.05 8.63 1.08
CA ARG A 87 -4.07 8.34 2.10
C ARG A 87 -3.60 8.62 3.51
N GLU A 88 -2.32 8.42 3.81
CA GLU A 88 -1.74 8.78 5.11
C GLU A 88 -1.78 10.30 5.34
N ARG A 89 -1.41 11.10 4.31
CA ARG A 89 -1.54 12.57 4.36
C ARG A 89 -2.99 12.99 4.58
N GLU A 90 -3.94 12.34 3.93
CA GLU A 90 -5.38 12.61 4.12
C GLU A 90 -5.86 12.25 5.54
N ARG A 91 -5.48 11.08 6.08
CA ARG A 91 -5.77 10.66 7.45
C ARG A 91 -5.22 11.66 8.47
N SER A 92 -3.95 12.03 8.32
CA SER A 92 -3.27 13.01 9.16
C SER A 92 -3.95 14.39 9.12
N ARG A 93 -4.35 14.87 7.94
CA ARG A 93 -5.09 16.14 7.79
C ARG A 93 -6.47 16.08 8.45
N LYS A 94 -7.22 15.00 8.26
CA LYS A 94 -8.53 14.79 8.90
C LYS A 94 -8.40 14.76 10.43
N ALA A 95 -7.36 14.11 10.96
CA ALA A 95 -7.10 14.07 12.39
C ALA A 95 -6.77 15.47 12.97
N LYS A 96 -5.99 16.29 12.27
CA LYS A 96 -5.71 17.68 12.68
C LYS A 96 -6.98 18.54 12.71
N LYS A 97 -7.77 18.54 11.62
CA LYS A 97 -9.03 19.31 11.54
C LYS A 97 -10.02 18.97 12.66
N LYS A 98 -10.14 17.68 13.02
CA LYS A 98 -11.00 17.25 14.14
C LYS A 98 -10.52 17.79 15.49
N LYS A 99 -9.20 17.82 15.72
CA LYS A 99 -8.62 18.38 16.95
C LYS A 99 -8.85 19.88 17.06
N ASP A 100 -8.71 20.62 15.95
CA ASP A 100 -8.90 22.07 15.93
C ASP A 100 -10.37 22.44 16.18
N ALA A 101 -11.32 21.79 15.49
CA ALA A 101 -12.76 22.00 15.71
C ALA A 101 -13.20 21.70 17.15
N SER A 102 -12.64 20.65 17.79
CA SER A 102 -12.96 20.30 19.18
C SER A 102 -12.38 21.26 20.23
N LYS A 103 -11.45 22.14 19.85
CA LYS A 103 -10.89 23.20 20.73
C LYS A 103 -11.74 24.47 20.65
N ASP A 104 -12.24 24.81 19.46
CA ASP A 104 -13.10 25.98 19.25
C ASP A 104 -14.47 25.82 19.94
N GLU A 105 -14.99 24.59 20.08
CA GLU A 105 -16.25 24.31 20.82
C GLU A 105 -16.09 24.33 22.35
N LYS A 106 -14.85 24.34 22.88
CA LYS A 106 -14.55 24.33 24.32
C LYS A 106 -14.05 25.67 24.86
N GLN A 107 -13.97 26.71 24.01
CA GLN A 107 -13.70 28.11 24.39
C GLN A 107 -14.99 28.92 24.31
#